data_AF-A0A2A5M6Z8-F1
#
_entry.id   AF-A0A2A5M6Z8-F1
#
_cell.length_a   1.000
_cell.length_b   1.000
_cell.length_c   1.000
_cell.angle_alpha   90.00
_cell.angle_beta   90.00
_cell.angle_gamma   90.00
#
_symmetry.space_group_name_H-M   'P 1'
#
loop_
_entity.id
_entity.type
_entity.pdbx_description
1 polymer ?
#
loop_
_entity_poly.entity_id
_entity_poly.type
_entity_poly.pdbx_seq_one_letter_code
_entity_poly.pdbx_strand_id
1 'polypeptide(L)'
;MSFDDSFKGRIQELCKELNEPFMHASYALENELKELVFSLDKNVNIAIIGQFSSGKSSLLNLILGCDCLPTGVVPVTFKPTFLR
;
A
#
# COMPACT_ATOMS: atom_id res chain seq x y z
N MET A 1 14.10 -22.85 11.51
CA MET A 1 13.68 -22.06 10.34
C MET A 1 14.75 -21.02 10.09
N SER A 2 15.45 -21.10 8.96
CA SER A 2 16.39 -20.05 8.53
C SER A 2 15.58 -18.99 7.81
N PHE A 3 15.56 -17.75 8.32
CA PHE A 3 15.11 -16.62 7.52
C PHE A 3 16.21 -16.29 6.50
N ASP A 4 15.83 -15.79 5.32
CA ASP A 4 16.79 -15.32 4.32
C ASP A 4 17.23 -13.88 4.62
N ASP A 5 18.30 -13.41 3.98
CA ASP A 5 18.78 -12.02 4.12
C ASP A 5 17.95 -11.01 3.32
N SER A 6 16.82 -11.42 2.74
CA SER A 6 15.93 -10.50 2.05
C SER A 6 15.21 -9.59 3.05
N PHE A 7 14.69 -8.45 2.56
CA PHE A 7 13.87 -7.56 3.38
C PHE A 7 12.72 -8.30 4.08
N LYS A 8 12.11 -9.28 3.39
CA LYS A 8 11.05 -10.13 3.96
C LYS A 8 11.58 -10.99 5.11
N GLY A 9 12.71 -11.66 4.93
CA GLY A 9 13.33 -12.47 5.97
C GLY A 9 13.70 -11.67 7.21
N ARG A 10 14.20 -10.44 7.03
CA ARG A 10 14.51 -9.52 8.13
C ARG A 10 13.29 -9.03 8.90
N ILE A 11 12.19 -8.70 8.22
CA ILE A 11 10.95 -8.35 8.91
C ILE A 11 10.37 -9.56 9.65
N GLN A 12 10.44 -10.76 9.08
CA GLN A 12 9.98 -11.99 9.75
C GLN A 12 10.79 -12.32 11.01
N GLU A 13 12.12 -12.08 10.96
CA GLU A 13 13.00 -12.21 12.11
C GLU A 13 12.60 -11.22 13.23
N LEU A 14 12.35 -9.96 12.88
CA LEU A 14 11.87 -8.93 13.81
C LEU A 14 10.50 -9.28 14.42
N CYS A 15 9.56 -9.76 13.62
CA CYS A 15 8.24 -10.22 14.11
C CYS A 15 8.36 -11.34 15.16
N LYS A 16 9.35 -12.23 14.99
CA LYS A 16 9.59 -13.33 15.90
C LYS A 16 10.20 -12.84 17.21
N GLU A 17 11.16 -11.93 17.14
CA GLU A 17 11.79 -11.30 18.30
C GLU A 17 10.79 -10.50 19.14
N LEU A 18 9.88 -9.77 18.48
CA LEU A 18 8.85 -8.99 19.14
C LEU A 18 7.72 -9.85 19.75
N ASN A 19 7.58 -11.10 19.32
CA ASN A 19 6.63 -12.08 19.87
C ASN A 19 7.21 -12.89 21.05
N GLU A 20 8.44 -12.60 21.50
CA GLU A 20 9.00 -13.28 22.66
C GLU A 20 8.20 -12.95 23.93
N PRO A 21 8.01 -13.91 24.85
CA PRO A 21 7.05 -13.82 25.96
C PRO A 21 7.30 -12.69 26.97
N PHE A 22 8.46 -12.02 26.92
CA PHE A 22 8.75 -10.84 27.73
C PHE A 22 8.35 -9.52 27.06
N MET A 23 8.23 -9.51 25.73
CA MET A 23 7.72 -8.41 24.94
C MET A 23 6.22 -8.62 24.77
N HIS A 24 5.41 -7.97 25.62
CA HIS A 24 3.97 -7.92 25.44
C HIS A 24 3.63 -6.99 24.25
N ALA A 25 4.02 -7.39 23.04
CA ALA A 25 3.65 -6.69 21.82
C ALA A 25 2.13 -6.58 21.79
N SER A 26 1.63 -5.37 21.53
CA SER A 26 0.20 -5.18 21.42
C SER A 26 -0.31 -5.96 20.20
N TYR A 27 -1.53 -6.48 20.29
CA TYR A 27 -2.19 -7.12 19.16
C TYR A 27 -2.23 -6.21 17.91
N ALA A 28 -2.26 -4.90 18.10
CA ALA A 28 -2.16 -3.93 17.01
C ALA A 28 -0.80 -3.99 16.29
N LEU A 29 0.30 -4.01 17.05
CA LEU A 29 1.65 -4.11 16.49
C LEU A 29 1.86 -5.43 15.73
N GLU A 30 1.36 -6.54 16.28
CA GLU A 30 1.45 -7.84 15.61
C GLU A 30 0.72 -7.84 14.26
N ASN A 31 -0.45 -7.20 14.19
CA ASN A 31 -1.20 -7.07 12.95
C ASN A 31 -0.52 -6.14 11.93
N GLU A 32 0.05 -5.03 12.39
CA GLU A 32 0.73 -4.06 11.53
C GLU A 32 1.97 -4.69 10.87
N LEU A 33 2.73 -5.47 11.64
CA LEU A 33 3.87 -6.23 11.15
C LEU A 33 3.46 -7.32 10.15
N LYS A 34 2.36 -8.04 10.41
CA LYS A 34 1.80 -9.02 9.45
C LYS A 34 1.36 -8.35 8.16
N GLU A 35 0.71 -7.19 8.23
CA GLU A 35 0.31 -6.43 7.04
C GLU A 35 1.52 -5.93 6.24
N LEU A 36 2.58 -5.48 6.89
CA LEU A 36 3.83 -5.07 6.23
C LEU A 36 4.44 -6.22 5.43
N VAL A 37 4.60 -7.41 6.04
CA VAL A 37 5.10 -8.60 5.34
C VAL A 37 4.20 -8.97 4.17
N PHE A 38 2.88 -8.90 4.35
CA PHE A 38 1.91 -9.21 3.31
C PHE A 38 1.90 -8.17 2.18
N SER A 39 2.27 -6.92 2.46
CA SER A 39 2.35 -5.87 1.44
C SER A 39 3.48 -6.10 0.43
N LEU A 40 4.53 -6.83 0.81
CA LEU A 40 5.68 -7.13 -0.05
C LEU A 40 5.33 -8.07 -1.21
N ASP A 41 4.33 -8.92 -1.02
CA ASP A 41 3.84 -9.84 -2.05
C ASP A 41 2.68 -9.24 -2.88
N LYS A 42 2.27 -7.99 -2.61
CA LYS A 42 1.18 -7.29 -3.32
C LYS A 42 1.71 -6.29 -4.34
N ASN A 43 0.83 -5.92 -5.28
CA ASN A 43 1.08 -4.81 -6.20
C ASN A 43 1.38 -3.52 -5.41
N VAL A 44 2.36 -2.75 -5.91
CA VAL A 44 2.73 -1.47 -5.32
C VAL A 44 1.55 -0.51 -5.41
N ASN A 45 1.13 0.02 -4.27
CA ASN A 45 0.10 1.05 -4.23
C ASN A 45 0.73 2.41 -4.60
N ILE A 46 0.29 2.98 -5.72
CA ILE A 46 0.72 4.31 -6.17
C ILE A 46 -0.44 5.28 -5.96
N ALA A 47 -0.23 6.32 -5.16
CA ALA A 47 -1.19 7.40 -4.95
C ALA A 47 -0.85 8.59 -5.84
N ILE A 48 -1.83 9.08 -6.60
CA ILE A 48 -1.71 10.32 -7.39
C ILE A 48 -2.48 11.43 -6.69
N ILE A 49 -1.74 12.42 -6.19
CA ILE A 49 -2.27 13.54 -5.42
C ILE A 49 -2.13 14.83 -6.23
N GLY A 50 -3.16 15.68 -6.23
CA GLY A 50 -3.09 16.98 -6.87
C GLY A 50 -4.43 17.71 -6.82
N GLN A 51 -4.38 19.03 -6.96
CA GLN A 51 -5.51 19.94 -6.84
C GLN A 51 -6.67 19.56 -7.77
N PHE A 52 -7.92 19.85 -7.39
CA PHE A 52 -9.08 19.61 -8.27
C PHE A 52 -8.83 20.18 -9.67
N SER A 53 -9.20 19.42 -10.71
CA SER A 53 -9.02 19.78 -12.12
C SER A 53 -7.58 19.88 -12.65
N SER A 54 -6.55 19.40 -11.95
CA SER A 54 -5.15 19.46 -12.41
C SER A 54 -4.75 18.45 -13.51
N GLY A 55 -5.70 17.81 -14.20
CA GLY A 55 -5.40 16.83 -15.26
C GLY A 55 -4.95 15.44 -14.80
N LYS A 56 -5.13 15.08 -13.52
CA LYS A 56 -4.74 13.75 -12.98
C LYS A 56 -5.37 12.57 -13.70
N SER A 57 -6.67 12.65 -14.02
CA SER A 57 -7.37 11.60 -14.76
C SER A 57 -6.79 11.43 -16.17
N SER A 58 -6.43 12.52 -16.83
CA SER A 58 -5.75 12.47 -18.15
C SER A 58 -4.36 11.86 -18.05
N LEU A 59 -3.58 12.19 -17.01
CA LEU A 59 -2.27 11.59 -16.76
C LEU A 59 -2.38 10.09 -16.46
N LEU A 60 -3.39 9.67 -15.70
CA LEU A 60 -3.68 8.25 -15.46
C LEU A 60 -4.05 7.51 -16.76
N ASN A 61 -4.93 8.09 -17.58
CA ASN A 61 -5.31 7.50 -18.86
C ASN A 61 -4.10 7.34 -19.79
N LEU A 62 -3.16 8.30 -19.78
CA LEU A 62 -1.91 8.21 -20.55
C LEU A 62 -0.98 7.12 -20.03
N ILE A 63 -0.81 6.98 -18.72
CA ILE A 63 0.02 5.91 -18.11
C ILE A 63 -0.58 4.52 -18.38
N LEU A 64 -1.92 4.42 -18.33
CA LEU A 64 -2.64 3.17 -18.53
C LEU A 64 -2.86 2.83 -20.02
N GLY A 65 -2.64 3.80 -20.92
CA GLY A 65 -2.90 3.65 -22.36
C GLY A 65 -4.38 3.46 -22.71
N CYS A 66 -5.29 3.74 -21.78
CA CYS A 66 -6.73 3.58 -21.96
C CYS A 66 -7.51 4.69 -21.23
N ASP A 67 -8.58 5.19 -21.86
CA ASP A 67 -9.47 6.19 -21.28
C ASP A 67 -10.42 5.56 -20.25
N CYS A 68 -9.86 5.15 -19.11
CA CYS A 68 -10.58 4.44 -18.06
C CYS A 68 -11.17 5.36 -16.99
N LEU A 69 -10.68 6.61 -16.86
CA LEU A 69 -11.17 7.56 -15.87
C LEU A 69 -11.85 8.79 -16.51
N PRO A 70 -12.93 9.30 -15.89
CA PRO A 70 -13.58 10.52 -16.35
C PRO A 70 -12.64 11.72 -16.19
N THR A 71 -12.43 12.44 -17.29
CA THR A 71 -11.58 13.65 -17.38
C THR A 71 -12.36 14.96 -17.18
N GLY A 72 -13.67 14.86 -16.91
CA GLY A 72 -14.55 16.01 -16.68
C GLY A 72 -14.49 16.56 -15.26
N VAL A 73 -14.50 17.89 -15.14
CA VAL A 73 -14.55 18.62 -13.86
C VAL A 73 -15.97 18.53 -13.28
N VAL A 74 -16.29 17.41 -12.63
CA VAL A 74 -17.55 17.27 -11.89
C VAL A 74 -17.23 17.30 -10.39
N PRO A 75 -17.58 18.39 -9.67
CA PRO A 75 -17.30 18.50 -8.26
C PRO A 75 -18.30 17.66 -7.48
N VAL A 76 -17.88 16.49 -7.05
CA VAL A 76 -18.56 15.73 -6.00
C VAL A 76 -17.48 14.94 -5.28
N THR A 77 -17.14 15.41 -4.07
CA THR A 77 -16.50 14.68 -2.96
C THR A 77 -15.53 13.55 -3.33
N PHE A 78 -14.26 13.69 -2.91
CA PHE A 78 -13.21 12.68 -3.05
C PHE A 78 -13.72 11.28 -2.65
N LYS A 79 -13.94 10.41 -3.64
CA LYS A 79 -14.16 8.98 -3.42
C LYS A 79 -12.85 8.24 -3.72
N PRO A 80 -12.28 7.47 -2.77
CA PRO A 80 -11.13 6.62 -3.06
C PRO A 80 -11.53 5.64 -4.17
N THR A 81 -10.83 5.73 -5.31
CA THR A 81 -11.05 4.86 -6.46
C THR A 81 -9.80 4.02 -6.64
N PHE A 82 -9.96 2.69 -6.57
CA PHE A 82 -8.86 1.74 -6.73
C PHE A 82 -8.90 1.20 -8.15
N LEU A 83 -7.86 1.46 -8.93
CA LEU A 83 -7.60 0.78 -10.19
C LEU A 83 -6.69 -0.41 -9.88
N ARG A 84 -7.11 -1.61 -10.28
CA ARG A 84 -6.39 -2.87 -10.06
C ARG A 84 -6.05 -3.51 -11.39
#